data_AF-A0A0E3Q8Q3-F1
#
_entry.id   AF-A0A0E3Q8Q3-F1
#
_cell.length_a   1.000
_cell.length_b   1.000
_cell.length_c   1.000
_cell.angle_alpha   90.00
_cell.angle_beta   90.00
_cell.angle_gamma   90.00
#
_symmetry.space_group_name_H-M   'P 1'
#
loop_
_entity.id
_entity.type
_entity.pdbx_description
1 polymer ?
#
loop_
_entity_poly.entity_id
_entity_poly.type
_entity_poly.pdbx_seq_one_letter_code
_entity_poly.pdbx_strand_id
1 'polypeptide(L)'
;MLLSHHEGKRSTEDAIELFKEVENMRSPSSPIPVFTSDDWDAFEEALINVYGKIELPQYKGIGRKPLPKIVPLDDLKYVKVLKKKVKNYIVETVQRIIFGDPEEIFEMLGADSDGYIGTSYVERINLTIRTSLARFIRKGMNFSKTKRMHQKAFDLFQAWYNFVKPHKSLRLKIDSGNRKWFQRTPAMAEGITDHIWSLKELLTFRVPVQ
;
A
#
# COMPACT_ATOMS: atom_id res chain seq x y z
N MET A 1 -2.44 7.48 -1.96
CA MET A 1 -1.79 8.07 -0.77
C MET A 1 -0.71 7.11 -0.22
N LEU A 2 0.23 7.55 0.65
CA LEU A 2 1.07 6.62 1.44
C LEU A 2 0.40 6.40 2.81
N LEU A 3 -0.14 5.21 3.09
CA LEU A 3 -1.01 4.97 4.24
C LEU A 3 -0.33 4.35 5.46
N SER A 4 0.49 3.31 5.25
CA SER A 4 1.29 2.74 6.34
C SER A 4 2.68 2.31 5.87
N HIS A 5 3.57 2.12 6.84
CA HIS A 5 4.89 1.54 6.68
C HIS A 5 5.24 0.69 7.90
N HIS A 6 5.94 -0.41 7.67
CA HIS A 6 6.41 -1.29 8.74
C HIS A 6 7.90 -1.58 8.56
N GLU A 7 8.71 -1.30 9.57
CA GLU A 7 10.13 -1.62 9.56
C GLU A 7 10.39 -2.97 10.24
N GLY A 8 10.84 -3.93 9.45
CA GLY A 8 11.09 -5.29 9.91
C GLY A 8 12.22 -5.99 9.16
N LYS A 9 12.35 -7.29 9.40
CA LYS A 9 13.34 -8.16 8.75
C LYS A 9 12.82 -8.78 7.46
N ARG A 10 11.61 -8.39 7.01
CA ARG A 10 10.92 -8.97 5.84
C ARG A 10 10.53 -10.42 6.12
N SER A 11 9.71 -10.62 7.16
CA SER A 11 9.09 -11.91 7.50
C SER A 11 7.57 -11.88 7.27
N THR A 12 6.91 -13.05 7.36
CA THR A 12 5.44 -13.12 7.32
C THR A 12 4.82 -12.32 8.45
N GLU A 13 5.38 -12.37 9.66
CA GLU A 13 4.86 -11.62 10.82
C GLU A 13 4.91 -10.10 10.57
N ASP A 14 5.97 -9.62 9.92
CA ASP A 14 6.08 -8.21 9.52
C ASP A 14 4.99 -7.81 8.51
N ALA A 15 4.67 -8.70 7.57
CA ALA A 15 3.60 -8.47 6.59
C ALA A 15 2.20 -8.50 7.25
N ILE A 16 2.00 -9.39 8.23
CA ILE A 16 0.77 -9.45 9.02
C ILE A 16 0.56 -8.13 9.76
N GLU A 17 1.59 -7.60 10.40
CA GLU A 17 1.49 -6.34 11.14
C GLU A 17 1.16 -5.17 10.21
N LEU A 18 1.81 -5.11 9.04
CA LEU A 18 1.51 -4.10 8.01
C LEU A 18 0.04 -4.12 7.58
N PHE A 19 -0.52 -5.30 7.30
CA PHE A 19 -1.91 -5.41 6.87
C PHE A 19 -2.91 -5.17 8.01
N LYS A 20 -2.55 -5.50 9.26
CA LYS A 20 -3.35 -5.14 10.44
C LYS A 20 -3.43 -3.64 10.62
N GLU A 21 -2.33 -2.91 10.45
CA GLU A 21 -2.35 -1.45 10.50
C GLU A 21 -3.28 -0.86 9.44
N VAL A 22 -3.22 -1.38 8.21
CA VAL A 22 -4.13 -0.97 7.12
C VAL A 22 -5.60 -1.26 7.49
N GLU A 23 -5.88 -2.43 8.04
CA GLU A 23 -7.24 -2.81 8.47
C GLU A 23 -7.74 -1.92 9.61
N ASN A 24 -6.89 -1.60 10.59
CA ASN A 24 -7.22 -0.71 11.70
C ASN A 24 -7.53 0.73 11.24
N MET A 25 -6.96 1.17 10.12
CA MET A 25 -7.26 2.47 9.52
C MET A 25 -8.56 2.46 8.69
N ARG A 26 -9.08 1.28 8.34
CA ARG A 26 -10.26 1.13 7.49
C ARG A 26 -11.54 1.25 8.32
N SER A 27 -12.55 1.91 7.77
CA SER A 27 -13.90 1.86 8.35
C SER A 27 -14.49 0.45 8.16
N PRO A 28 -15.09 -0.18 9.19
CA PRO A 28 -15.70 -1.51 9.06
C PRO A 28 -16.76 -1.61 7.95
N SER A 29 -17.41 -0.48 7.64
CA SER A 29 -18.44 -0.37 6.59
C SER A 29 -17.89 -0.23 5.16
N SER A 30 -16.59 0.04 5.00
CA SER A 30 -15.96 0.12 3.67
C SER A 30 -15.83 -1.28 3.06
N PRO A 31 -15.90 -1.44 1.73
CA PRO A 31 -15.46 -2.67 1.09
C PRO A 31 -13.96 -2.94 1.37
N ILE A 32 -13.57 -4.21 1.31
CA ILE A 32 -12.15 -4.62 1.35
C ILE A 32 -11.47 -4.12 0.07
N PRO A 33 -10.29 -3.47 0.17
CA PRO A 33 -9.59 -2.96 -1.01
C PRO A 33 -9.00 -4.09 -1.85
N VAL A 34 -8.78 -3.82 -3.14
CA VAL A 34 -8.01 -4.71 -4.01
C VAL A 34 -6.52 -4.56 -3.67
N PHE A 35 -5.87 -5.67 -3.30
CA PHE A 35 -4.44 -5.69 -3.01
C PHE A 35 -3.64 -6.02 -4.26
N THR A 36 -2.58 -5.25 -4.51
CA THR A 36 -1.61 -5.53 -5.58
C THR A 36 -0.20 -5.47 -5.03
N SER A 37 0.61 -6.51 -5.24
CA SER A 37 2.00 -6.54 -4.77
C SER A 37 2.96 -7.12 -5.80
N ASP A 38 4.26 -7.06 -5.49
CA ASP A 38 5.27 -7.86 -6.17
C ASP A 38 5.20 -9.33 -5.75
N ASP A 39 6.05 -10.15 -6.39
CA ASP A 39 6.14 -11.59 -6.20
C ASP A 39 6.82 -11.95 -4.86
N TRP A 40 6.07 -11.82 -3.75
CA TRP A 40 6.50 -12.24 -2.41
C TRP A 40 5.39 -13.00 -1.67
N ASP A 41 5.61 -14.28 -1.43
CA ASP A 41 4.58 -15.21 -0.90
C ASP A 41 4.11 -14.86 0.52
N ALA A 42 4.95 -14.20 1.33
CA ALA A 42 4.58 -13.79 2.68
C ALA A 42 3.36 -12.84 2.71
N PHE A 43 3.11 -12.08 1.63
CA PHE A 43 1.92 -11.23 1.55
C PHE A 43 0.64 -12.05 1.39
N GLU A 44 0.69 -13.18 0.69
CA GLU A 44 -0.46 -14.08 0.54
C GLU A 44 -0.87 -14.67 1.90
N GLU A 45 0.12 -15.21 2.62
CA GLU A 45 -0.08 -15.75 3.97
C GLU A 45 -0.57 -14.67 4.93
N ALA A 46 0.00 -13.47 4.87
CA ALA A 46 -0.39 -12.37 5.74
C ALA A 46 -1.83 -11.89 5.47
N LEU A 47 -2.25 -11.80 4.19
CA LEU A 47 -3.61 -11.45 3.83
C LEU A 47 -4.63 -12.50 4.32
N ILE A 48 -4.32 -13.79 4.20
CA ILE A 48 -5.17 -14.86 4.76
C ILE A 48 -5.27 -14.73 6.29
N ASN A 49 -4.18 -14.38 6.98
CA ASN A 49 -4.20 -14.23 8.44
C ASN A 49 -5.01 -13.02 8.92
N VAL A 50 -5.06 -11.93 8.14
CA VAL A 50 -5.77 -10.70 8.51
C VAL A 50 -7.23 -10.70 8.03
N TYR A 51 -7.47 -11.14 6.79
CA TYR A 51 -8.77 -11.11 6.11
C TYR A 51 -9.37 -12.50 5.89
N GLY A 52 -8.91 -13.52 6.62
CA GLY A 52 -9.42 -14.88 6.50
C GLY A 52 -10.56 -15.18 7.47
N LYS A 53 -11.37 -16.17 7.10
CA LYS A 53 -12.37 -16.81 7.99
C LYS A 53 -11.88 -18.19 8.42
N ILE A 54 -12.24 -18.61 9.62
CA ILE A 54 -11.99 -19.97 10.08
C ILE A 54 -13.08 -20.87 9.49
N GLU A 55 -12.67 -21.83 8.67
CA GLU A 55 -13.55 -22.86 8.14
C GLU A 55 -13.25 -24.19 8.85
N LEU A 56 -14.30 -24.84 9.33
CA LEU A 56 -14.25 -26.20 9.85
C LEU A 56 -14.64 -27.16 8.71
N PRO A 57 -13.68 -27.92 8.15
CA PRO A 57 -13.99 -28.80 7.04
C PRO A 57 -15.01 -29.84 7.47
N GLN A 58 -16.00 -30.13 6.62
CA GLN A 58 -17.02 -31.14 6.93
C GLN A 58 -16.36 -32.50 7.14
N TYR A 59 -16.61 -33.09 8.32
CA TYR A 59 -16.07 -34.40 8.65
C TYR A 59 -16.76 -35.49 7.83
N LYS A 60 -15.98 -36.20 7.00
CA LYS A 60 -16.48 -37.29 6.14
C LYS A 60 -16.71 -38.62 6.86
N GLY A 61 -16.61 -38.66 8.19
CA GLY A 61 -16.91 -39.86 8.99
C GLY A 61 -15.73 -40.82 9.22
N ILE A 62 -14.63 -40.70 8.47
CA ILE A 62 -13.47 -41.61 8.55
C ILE A 62 -12.24 -40.90 9.13
N GLY A 63 -11.66 -41.48 10.18
CA GLY A 63 -10.37 -41.05 10.74
C GLY A 63 -10.45 -39.88 11.73
N ARG A 64 -9.37 -39.10 11.85
CA ARG A 64 -9.32 -37.95 12.76
C ARG A 64 -10.16 -36.81 12.18
N LYS A 65 -10.99 -36.16 13.02
CA LYS A 65 -11.71 -34.93 12.63
C LYS A 65 -10.72 -33.90 12.07
N PRO A 66 -11.03 -33.26 10.92
CA PRO A 66 -10.14 -32.28 10.32
C PRO A 66 -9.96 -31.10 11.27
N LEU A 67 -8.75 -30.56 11.29
CA LEU A 67 -8.47 -29.34 12.03
C LEU A 67 -9.10 -28.13 11.31
N PRO A 68 -9.47 -27.07 12.06
CA PRO A 68 -9.89 -25.81 11.47
C PRO A 68 -8.80 -25.29 10.52
N LYS A 69 -9.22 -24.71 9.40
CA LYS A 69 -8.33 -24.04 8.43
C LYS A 69 -8.73 -22.58 8.31
N ILE A 70 -7.74 -21.72 8.12
CA ILE A 70 -7.99 -20.32 7.76
C ILE A 70 -8.06 -20.26 6.25
N VAL A 71 -9.17 -19.75 5.72
CA VAL A 71 -9.41 -19.59 4.28
C VAL A 71 -9.68 -18.11 3.99
N PRO A 72 -9.34 -17.60 2.79
CA PRO A 72 -9.64 -16.22 2.43
C PRO A 72 -11.16 -15.96 2.49
N LEU A 73 -11.53 -14.72 2.85
CA LEU A 73 -12.91 -14.24 2.65
C LEU A 73 -13.23 -14.19 1.15
N ASP A 74 -14.50 -14.42 0.79
CA ASP A 74 -14.93 -14.47 -0.61
C ASP A 74 -14.76 -13.09 -1.30
N ASP A 75 -14.87 -12.01 -0.53
CA ASP A 75 -14.67 -10.63 -1.01
C ASP A 75 -13.20 -10.20 -1.10
N LEU A 76 -12.25 -11.01 -0.58
CA LEU A 76 -10.83 -10.68 -0.59
C LEU A 76 -10.27 -10.78 -2.02
N LYS A 77 -9.74 -9.66 -2.52
CA LYS A 77 -9.15 -9.56 -3.85
C LYS A 77 -7.66 -9.29 -3.77
N TYR A 78 -6.86 -10.15 -4.42
CA TYR A 78 -5.41 -10.02 -4.40
C TYR A 78 -4.77 -10.44 -5.72
N VAL A 79 -3.95 -9.53 -6.26
CA VAL A 79 -3.19 -9.73 -7.51
C VAL A 79 -1.69 -9.63 -7.23
N LYS A 80 -0.97 -10.66 -7.65
CA LYS A 80 0.49 -10.73 -7.59
C LYS A 80 1.06 -10.36 -8.97
N VAL A 81 1.99 -9.40 -9.01
CA VAL A 81 2.63 -8.96 -10.26
C VAL A 81 4.01 -9.59 -10.37
N LEU A 82 4.15 -10.54 -11.29
CA LEU A 82 5.40 -11.25 -11.56
C LEU A 82 6.16 -10.57 -12.69
N LYS A 83 7.45 -10.30 -12.46
CA LYS A 83 8.32 -9.71 -13.48
C LYS A 83 9.31 -10.76 -13.98
N LYS A 84 9.15 -11.17 -15.24
CA LYS A 84 10.11 -12.07 -15.88
C LYS A 84 11.32 -11.29 -16.33
N LYS A 85 12.49 -11.70 -15.84
CA LYS A 85 13.77 -11.05 -16.16
C LYS A 85 14.65 -11.97 -17.00
N VAL A 86 15.26 -11.42 -18.04
CA VAL A 86 16.30 -12.08 -18.85
C VAL A 86 17.52 -11.17 -18.87
N LYS A 87 18.69 -11.69 -18.47
CA LYS A 87 19.95 -10.92 -18.41
C LYS A 87 19.81 -9.56 -17.70
N ASN A 88 19.11 -9.52 -16.56
CA ASN A 88 18.76 -8.33 -15.76
C ASN A 88 17.74 -7.34 -16.36
N TYR A 89 17.27 -7.55 -17.59
CA TYR A 89 16.19 -6.74 -18.17
C TYR A 89 14.84 -7.36 -17.87
N ILE A 90 13.85 -6.54 -17.54
CA ILE A 90 12.45 -6.98 -17.44
C ILE A 90 11.95 -7.16 -18.87
N VAL A 91 11.57 -8.38 -19.22
CA VAL A 91 11.07 -8.74 -20.56
C VAL A 91 9.55 -8.77 -20.58
N GLU A 92 8.94 -9.16 -19.47
CA GLU A 92 7.51 -9.40 -19.39
C GLU A 92 7.02 -9.16 -17.95
N THR A 93 5.81 -8.63 -17.83
CA THR A 93 5.11 -8.48 -16.55
C THR A 93 3.83 -9.30 -16.63
N VAL A 94 3.72 -10.33 -15.81
CA VAL A 94 2.58 -11.25 -15.75
C VAL A 94 1.79 -10.95 -14.48
N GLN A 95 0.49 -10.79 -14.61
CA GLN A 95 -0.42 -10.61 -13.47
C GLN A 95 -1.00 -11.98 -13.11
N ARG A 96 -0.91 -12.34 -11.83
CA ARG A 96 -1.48 -13.58 -11.30
C ARG A 96 -2.51 -13.22 -10.23
N ILE A 97 -3.77 -13.55 -10.50
CA ILE A 97 -4.86 -13.40 -9.54
C ILE A 97 -4.74 -14.56 -8.54
N ILE A 98 -4.69 -14.22 -7.26
CA ILE A 98 -4.56 -15.17 -6.16
C ILE A 98 -5.91 -15.36 -5.45
N PHE A 99 -6.60 -14.25 -5.17
CA PHE A 99 -7.95 -14.24 -4.59
C PHE A 99 -8.86 -13.30 -5.37
N GLY A 100 -10.16 -13.64 -5.42
CA GLY A 100 -11.20 -12.86 -6.07
C GLY A 100 -11.47 -13.24 -7.53
N ASP A 101 -12.56 -12.71 -8.07
CA ASP A 101 -12.95 -12.90 -9.47
C ASP A 101 -12.16 -11.94 -10.40
N PRO A 102 -11.63 -12.43 -11.54
CA PRO A 102 -10.91 -11.58 -12.49
C PRO A 102 -11.72 -10.39 -13.02
N GLU A 103 -12.98 -10.59 -13.40
CA GLU A 103 -13.79 -9.54 -14.03
C GLU A 103 -14.02 -8.39 -13.06
N GLU A 104 -14.38 -8.72 -11.82
CA GLU A 104 -14.59 -7.74 -10.75
C GLU A 104 -13.30 -6.97 -10.42
N ILE A 105 -12.15 -7.64 -10.41
CA ILE A 105 -10.84 -7.00 -10.15
C ILE A 105 -10.49 -6.00 -11.25
N PHE A 106 -10.71 -6.36 -12.52
CA PHE A 106 -10.41 -5.45 -13.63
C PHE A 106 -11.36 -4.24 -13.64
N GLU A 107 -12.64 -4.45 -13.33
CA GLU A 107 -13.61 -3.37 -13.18
C GLU A 107 -13.22 -2.41 -12.04
N MET A 108 -12.90 -2.93 -10.85
CA MET A 108 -12.51 -2.11 -9.69
C MET A 108 -11.20 -1.33 -9.90
N LEU A 109 -10.27 -1.88 -10.68
CA LEU A 109 -9.02 -1.19 -11.00
C LEU A 109 -9.17 -0.19 -12.16
N GLY A 110 -10.40 0.00 -12.68
CA GLY A 110 -10.68 0.89 -13.81
C GLY A 110 -9.92 0.46 -15.07
N ALA A 111 -9.68 -0.85 -15.18
CA ALA A 111 -8.93 -1.46 -16.25
C ALA A 111 -9.89 -1.99 -17.32
N ASP A 112 -10.56 -1.08 -18.03
CA ASP A 112 -11.35 -1.45 -19.21
C ASP A 112 -10.39 -1.96 -20.29
N SER A 113 -10.17 -3.28 -20.34
CA SER A 113 -9.37 -4.06 -21.31
C SER A 113 -7.87 -3.74 -21.48
N ASP A 114 -7.41 -2.51 -21.20
CA ASP A 114 -6.04 -2.01 -21.39
C ASP A 114 -5.40 -1.47 -20.10
N GLY A 115 -6.04 -1.67 -18.94
CA GLY A 115 -5.59 -1.10 -17.68
C GLY A 115 -4.29 -1.72 -17.16
N TYR A 116 -3.30 -0.87 -16.91
CA TYR A 116 -2.02 -1.28 -16.35
C TYR A 116 -2.12 -1.60 -14.85
N ILE A 117 -2.28 -2.87 -14.50
CA ILE A 117 -2.05 -3.36 -13.13
C ILE A 117 -0.56 -3.65 -12.99
N GLY A 118 0.14 -2.81 -12.25
CA GLY A 118 1.57 -2.96 -12.05
C GLY A 118 2.09 -2.25 -10.82
N THR A 119 3.32 -2.57 -10.45
CA THR A 119 3.96 -2.05 -9.23
C THR A 119 4.61 -0.68 -9.42
N SER A 120 4.38 0.00 -10.56
CA SER A 120 5.04 1.27 -10.90
C SER A 120 4.79 2.37 -9.86
N TYR A 121 3.61 2.39 -9.24
CA TYR A 121 3.27 3.30 -8.15
C TYR A 121 4.13 3.03 -6.90
N VAL A 122 4.25 1.76 -6.51
CA VAL A 122 5.09 1.31 -5.37
C VAL A 122 6.58 1.57 -5.66
N GLU A 123 7.03 1.35 -6.89
CA GLU A 123 8.41 1.63 -7.30
C GLU A 123 8.73 3.13 -7.26
N ARG A 124 7.78 3.97 -7.69
CA ARG A 124 7.91 5.44 -7.64
C ARG A 124 8.01 5.95 -6.20
N ILE A 125 7.19 5.42 -5.28
CA ILE A 125 7.30 5.81 -3.86
C ILE A 125 8.61 5.31 -3.26
N ASN A 126 9.05 4.08 -3.57
CA ASN A 126 10.33 3.56 -3.13
C ASN A 126 11.51 4.42 -3.59
N LEU A 127 11.49 4.89 -4.85
CA LEU A 127 12.48 5.85 -5.33
C LEU A 127 12.40 7.17 -4.57
N THR A 128 11.19 7.71 -4.38
CA THR A 128 11.00 8.97 -3.65
C THR A 128 11.53 8.88 -2.22
N ILE A 129 11.24 7.79 -1.50
CA ILE A 129 11.77 7.53 -0.16
C ILE A 129 13.30 7.57 -0.17
N ARG A 130 13.94 6.81 -1.07
CA ARG A 130 15.42 6.75 -1.13
C ARG A 130 16.07 8.09 -1.48
N THR A 131 15.42 8.90 -2.31
CA THR A 131 15.95 10.21 -2.71
C THR A 131 15.70 11.29 -1.64
N SER A 132 14.56 11.23 -0.95
CA SER A 132 14.17 12.26 0.03
C SER A 132 14.70 11.99 1.43
N LEU A 133 14.94 10.74 1.80
CA LEU A 133 15.43 10.36 3.12
C LEU A 133 16.89 9.90 3.04
N ALA A 134 17.80 10.77 3.51
CA ALA A 134 19.23 10.46 3.58
C ALA A 134 19.55 9.22 4.45
N ARG A 135 18.62 8.80 5.32
CA ARG A 135 18.69 7.58 6.13
C ARG A 135 18.77 6.29 5.31
N PHE A 136 18.28 6.30 4.07
CA PHE A 136 18.33 5.16 3.16
C PHE A 136 19.59 5.14 2.27
N ILE A 137 20.47 6.14 2.39
CA ILE A 137 21.74 6.17 1.67
C ILE A 137 22.70 5.18 2.32
N ARG A 138 23.16 4.22 1.53
CA ARG A 138 24.13 3.21 1.96
C ARG A 138 25.46 3.88 2.33
N LYS A 139 26.02 3.49 3.48
CA LYS A 139 27.31 4.02 4.00
C LYS A 139 27.33 5.55 4.22
N GLY A 140 26.17 6.17 4.46
CA GLY A 140 26.09 7.57 4.87
C GLY A 140 26.20 7.75 6.39
N MET A 141 26.51 8.97 6.85
CA MET A 141 26.54 9.32 8.28
C MET A 141 25.13 9.52 8.88
N ASN A 142 24.10 9.64 8.05
CA ASN A 142 22.74 10.03 8.46
C ASN A 142 21.85 8.86 8.90
N PHE A 143 22.43 7.74 9.34
CA PHE A 143 21.65 6.57 9.78
C PHE A 143 20.95 6.83 11.12
N SER A 144 19.89 6.07 11.39
CA SER A 144 19.22 6.10 12.70
C SER A 144 19.93 5.17 13.67
N LYS A 145 20.28 5.66 14.87
CA LYS A 145 20.88 4.84 15.93
C LYS A 145 19.88 3.88 16.61
N THR A 146 18.58 4.20 16.55
CA THR A 146 17.50 3.39 17.14
C THR A 146 16.36 3.22 16.15
N LYS A 147 15.63 2.08 16.24
CA LYS A 147 14.45 1.79 15.41
C LYS A 147 13.39 2.88 15.56
N ARG A 148 13.11 3.29 16.80
CA ARG A 148 12.14 4.35 17.12
C ARG A 148 12.44 5.67 16.40
N MET A 149 13.70 6.09 16.33
CA MET A 149 14.08 7.32 15.61
C MET A 149 14.00 7.16 14.10
N HIS A 150 14.17 5.94 13.58
CA HIS A 150 13.94 5.64 12.16
C HIS A 150 12.46 5.77 11.82
N GLN A 151 11.60 5.14 12.62
CA GLN A 151 10.14 5.23 12.51
C GLN A 151 9.68 6.68 12.50
N LYS A 152 10.05 7.47 13.52
CA LYS A 152 9.66 8.90 13.59
C LYS A 152 10.10 9.73 12.39
N ALA A 153 11.25 9.40 11.77
CA ALA A 153 11.68 10.08 10.56
C ALA A 153 10.86 9.67 9.34
N PHE A 154 10.41 8.42 9.29
CA PHE A 154 9.52 7.91 8.26
C PHE A 154 8.08 8.44 8.43
N ASP A 155 7.56 8.48 9.66
CA ASP A 155 6.28 9.13 10.01
C ASP A 155 6.24 10.57 9.48
N LEU A 156 7.32 11.33 9.72
CA LEU A 156 7.45 12.70 9.22
C LEU A 156 7.50 12.77 7.69
N PHE A 157 8.20 11.84 7.04
CA PHE A 157 8.24 11.76 5.58
C PHE A 157 6.87 11.45 5.01
N GLN A 158 6.14 10.51 5.61
CA GLN A 158 4.79 10.14 5.19
C GLN A 158 3.84 11.35 5.30
N ALA A 159 3.87 12.04 6.44
CA ALA A 159 3.09 13.24 6.67
C ALA A 159 3.44 14.34 5.64
N TRP A 160 4.74 14.60 5.40
CA TRP A 160 5.19 15.53 4.38
C TRP A 160 4.75 15.13 2.96
N TYR A 161 4.87 13.84 2.61
CA TYR A 161 4.50 13.32 1.29
C TYR A 161 3.00 13.47 1.00
N ASN A 162 2.17 13.26 2.03
CA ASN A 162 0.71 13.30 1.93
C ASN A 162 0.11 14.71 2.03
N PHE A 163 0.65 15.58 2.87
CA PHE A 163 0.03 16.89 3.16
C PHE A 163 0.75 18.08 2.52
N VAL A 164 2.08 18.02 2.39
CA VAL A 164 2.90 19.19 2.01
C VAL A 164 3.36 19.12 0.55
N LYS A 165 3.73 17.94 0.05
CA LYS A 165 4.33 17.80 -1.28
C LYS A 165 3.26 17.67 -2.38
N PRO A 166 3.10 18.63 -3.31
CA PRO A 166 2.23 18.45 -4.47
C PRO A 166 2.82 17.45 -5.47
N HIS A 167 1.97 16.64 -6.11
CA HIS A 167 2.41 15.64 -7.09
C HIS A 167 1.90 15.96 -8.48
N LYS A 168 2.81 15.83 -9.45
CA LYS A 168 2.52 16.13 -10.84
C LYS A 168 1.38 15.31 -11.44
N SER A 169 1.21 14.06 -11.00
CA SER A 169 0.18 13.13 -11.46
C SER A 169 -1.21 13.40 -10.87
N LEU A 170 -1.31 14.18 -9.79
CA LEU A 170 -2.57 14.50 -9.13
C LEU A 170 -3.12 15.88 -9.54
N ARG A 171 -2.41 16.59 -10.42
CA ARG A 171 -2.79 17.93 -10.86
C ARG A 171 -4.06 17.87 -11.70
N LEU A 172 -5.00 18.76 -11.41
CA LEU A 172 -6.18 18.94 -12.25
C LEU A 172 -5.91 20.03 -13.29
N LYS A 173 -6.38 19.81 -14.52
CA LYS A 173 -6.33 20.83 -15.54
C LYS A 173 -7.37 21.90 -15.18
N ILE A 174 -6.92 23.14 -15.10
CA ILE A 174 -7.79 24.31 -14.94
C ILE A 174 -7.53 25.24 -16.12
N ASP A 175 -8.57 25.90 -16.61
CA ASP A 175 -8.47 26.86 -17.70
C ASP A 175 -8.78 28.26 -17.18
N SER A 176 -7.88 28.76 -16.33
CA SER A 176 -8.03 30.06 -15.67
C SER A 176 -6.89 30.99 -16.10
N GLY A 177 -7.02 31.54 -17.31
CA GLY A 177 -6.08 32.50 -17.89
C GLY A 177 -4.63 32.00 -17.91
N ASN A 178 -3.82 32.45 -16.93
CA ASN A 178 -2.38 32.15 -16.86
C ASN A 178 -2.03 30.84 -16.13
N ARG A 179 -2.99 30.13 -15.52
CA ARG A 179 -2.73 28.87 -14.80
C ARG A 179 -3.46 27.72 -15.47
N LYS A 180 -2.66 26.77 -16.00
CA LYS A 180 -3.13 25.53 -16.64
C LYS A 180 -3.38 24.37 -15.67
N TRP A 181 -2.78 24.42 -14.48
CA TRP A 181 -2.75 23.29 -13.55
C TRP A 181 -3.02 23.72 -12.11
N PHE A 182 -3.97 23.04 -11.47
CA PHE A 182 -4.21 23.11 -10.04
C PHE A 182 -3.39 22.03 -9.35
N GLN A 183 -2.53 22.44 -8.41
CA GLN A 183 -1.64 21.53 -7.68
C GLN A 183 -2.40 20.83 -6.56
N ARG A 184 -2.21 19.52 -6.42
CA ARG A 184 -2.82 18.72 -5.35
C ARG A 184 -1.77 17.82 -4.69
N THR A 185 -1.94 17.64 -3.38
CA THR A 185 -1.25 16.62 -2.59
C THR A 185 -2.10 15.34 -2.54
N PRO A 186 -1.57 14.20 -2.08
CA PRO A 186 -2.37 12.99 -1.91
C PRO A 186 -3.53 13.21 -0.93
N ALA A 187 -3.34 13.95 0.17
CA ALA A 187 -4.41 14.28 1.10
C ALA A 187 -5.52 15.12 0.47
N MET A 188 -5.19 16.04 -0.43
CA MET A 188 -6.19 16.74 -1.24
C MET A 188 -6.87 15.84 -2.27
N ALA A 189 -6.17 14.83 -2.78
CA ALA A 189 -6.72 13.87 -3.75
C ALA A 189 -7.89 13.09 -3.13
N GLU A 190 -7.69 12.63 -1.89
CA GLU A 190 -8.65 11.85 -1.10
C GLU A 190 -9.66 12.72 -0.32
N GLY A 191 -9.59 14.06 -0.42
CA GLY A 191 -10.52 14.97 0.27
C GLY A 191 -10.30 15.11 1.78
N ILE A 192 -9.15 14.68 2.31
CA ILE A 192 -8.80 14.83 3.75
C ILE A 192 -8.50 16.30 4.10
N THR A 193 -7.98 17.05 3.14
CA THR A 193 -7.70 18.50 3.27
C THR A 193 -8.06 19.21 1.97
N ASP A 194 -8.41 20.48 2.05
CA ASP A 194 -8.79 21.33 0.93
C ASP A 194 -7.62 22.16 0.36
N HIS A 195 -6.48 22.17 1.05
CA HIS A 195 -5.30 22.94 0.66
C HIS A 195 -3.99 22.18 0.88
N ILE A 196 -2.91 22.71 0.28
CA ILE A 196 -1.55 22.21 0.47
C ILE A 196 -1.01 22.78 1.77
N TRP A 197 -0.62 21.91 2.70
CA TRP A 197 -0.12 22.32 4.00
C TRP A 197 1.28 22.94 3.89
N SER A 198 1.55 23.91 4.75
CA SER A 198 2.93 24.36 4.97
C SER A 198 3.67 23.40 5.91
N LEU A 199 5.01 23.38 5.87
CA LEU A 199 5.79 22.59 6.84
C LEU A 199 5.56 23.08 8.28
N LYS A 200 5.40 24.39 8.47
CA LYS A 200 5.08 24.98 9.78
C LYS A 200 3.76 24.44 10.31
N GLU A 201 2.72 24.52 9.49
CA GLU A 201 1.40 24.00 9.80
C GLU A 201 1.45 22.53 10.18
N LEU A 202 2.12 21.69 9.38
CA LEU A 202 2.29 20.27 9.67
C LEU A 202 2.90 20.00 11.05
N LEU A 203 3.92 20.78 11.43
CA LEU A 203 4.63 20.60 12.71
C LEU A 203 3.89 21.21 13.90
N THR A 204 2.99 22.18 13.67
CA THR A 204 2.23 22.86 14.74
C THR A 204 0.80 22.35 14.88
N PHE A 205 0.34 21.53 13.93
CA PHE A 205 -1.01 21.00 13.94
C PHE A 205 -1.23 20.14 15.17
N ARG A 206 -2.25 20.50 15.95
CA ARG A 206 -2.67 19.73 17.12
C ARG A 206 -3.71 18.74 16.67
N VAL A 207 -3.35 17.46 16.71
CA VAL A 207 -4.29 16.37 16.45
C VAL A 207 -5.42 16.49 17.47
N PRO A 208 -6.69 16.61 17.03
CA PRO A 208 -7.83 16.56 17.94
C PRO A 208 -7.76 15.26 18.74
N VAL A 209 -7.91 15.34 20.06
CA VAL A 209 -8.00 14.15 20.89
C VAL A 209 -9.27 13.42 20.49
N GLN A 210 -9.13 12.22 19.92
CA GLN A 210 -10.22 11.30 19.60
C GLN A 210 -10.73 10.61 20.87
#